data_AF-A0A2P2JUN5-F1
#
_entry.id   AF-A0A2P2JUN5-F1
#
_cell.length_a   1.000
_cell.length_b   1.000
_cell.length_c   1.000
_cell.angle_alpha   90.00
_cell.angle_beta   90.00
_cell.angle_gamma   90.00
#
_symmetry.space_group_name_H-M   'P 1'
#
loop_
_entity.id
_entity.type
_entity.pdbx_description
1 polymer ?
#
loop_
_entity_poly.entity_id
_entity_poly.type
_entity_poly.pdbx_seq_one_letter_code
_entity_poly.pdbx_strand_id
1 'polypeptide(L)' 'MTMEETKYSRRLCLLFLPFFGLVLLLISGSADAYKNYTVGGSFGWHDSTENSKVNYQKWADGKNFSLGDFLSKLYIF' A
#
# COMPACT_ATOMS: atom_id res chain seq x y z
N MET A 1 -5.74 -35.92 -34.44
CA MET A 1 -4.64 -35.33 -33.63
C MET A 1 -3.82 -36.47 -33.05
N THR A 2 -2.53 -36.59 -33.38
CA THR A 2 -1.67 -37.74 -33.03
C THR A 2 -0.98 -37.53 -31.68
N MET A 3 -0.60 -38.62 -30.99
CA MET A 3 0.01 -38.55 -29.64
C MET A 3 1.35 -37.77 -29.57
N GLU A 4 2.04 -37.58 -30.70
CA GLU A 4 3.27 -36.80 -30.76
C GLU A 4 3.01 -35.29 -30.67
N GLU A 5 1.92 -34.81 -31.31
CA GLU A 5 1.50 -33.39 -31.28
C GLU A 5 1.12 -32.94 -29.85
N THR A 6 0.45 -33.80 -29.09
CA THR A 6 0.08 -33.52 -27.70
C THR A 6 1.28 -33.51 -26.76
N LYS A 7 2.30 -34.34 -27.03
CA LYS A 7 3.55 -34.39 -26.26
C LYS A 7 4.43 -33.16 -26.55
N TYR A 8 4.50 -32.74 -27.81
CA TYR A 8 5.18 -31.51 -28.22
C TYR A 8 4.53 -30.27 -27.61
N SER A 9 3.19 -30.16 -27.71
CA SER A 9 2.42 -29.08 -27.09
C SER A 9 2.60 -29.03 -25.57
N ARG A 10 2.56 -30.17 -24.87
CA ARG A 10 2.83 -30.23 -23.42
C ARG A 10 4.25 -29.77 -23.07
N ARG A 11 5.27 -30.17 -23.83
CA ARG A 11 6.66 -29.74 -23.59
C ARG A 11 6.83 -28.24 -23.83
N LEU A 12 6.20 -27.72 -24.88
CA LEU A 12 6.22 -26.31 -25.20
C LEU A 12 5.56 -25.48 -24.09
N CYS A 13 4.38 -25.89 -23.60
CA CYS A 13 3.72 -25.23 -22.47
C CYS A 13 4.55 -25.27 -21.19
N LEU A 14 5.20 -26.41 -20.88
CA LEU A 14 6.05 -26.55 -19.69
C LEU A 14 7.27 -25.61 -19.72
N LEU A 15 7.75 -25.23 -20.91
CA LEU A 15 8.86 -24.30 -21.07
C LEU A 15 8.42 -22.82 -20.98
N PHE A 16 7.22 -22.48 -21.45
CA PHE A 16 6.72 -21.10 -21.46
C PHE A 16 6.05 -20.66 -20.14
N LEU A 17 5.44 -21.59 -19.41
CA LEU A 17 4.82 -21.34 -18.10
C LEU A 17 5.74 -20.63 -17.08
N PRO A 18 7.00 -21.05 -16.86
CA PRO A 18 7.88 -20.39 -15.90
C PRO A 18 8.30 -18.99 -16.36
N PHE A 19 8.46 -18.77 -17.66
CA PHE A 19 8.78 -17.45 -18.21
C PHE A 19 7.63 -16.47 -18.00
N PHE A 20 6.40 -16.93 -18.25
CA PHE A 20 5.20 -16.14 -17.98
C PHE A 20 5.05 -15.81 -16.49
N GLY A 21 5.24 -16.79 -15.61
CA GLY A 21 5.23 -16.58 -14.16
C GLY A 21 6.30 -15.58 -13.68
N LEU A 22 7.50 -15.64 -14.24
CA LEU A 22 8.57 -14.69 -13.95
C LEU A 22 8.20 -13.27 -14.41
N VAL A 23 7.66 -13.12 -15.62
CA VAL A 23 7.19 -11.82 -16.12
C VAL A 23 6.11 -11.24 -15.22
N LEU A 24 5.14 -12.05 -14.79
CA LEU A 24 4.10 -11.63 -13.83
C LEU A 24 4.70 -11.17 -12.49
N LEU A 25 5.71 -11.88 -11.97
CA LEU A 25 6.39 -11.51 -10.74
C LEU A 25 7.16 -10.18 -10.88
N LEU A 26 7.77 -9.94 -12.05
CA LEU A 26 8.51 -8.70 -12.32
C LEU A 26 7.61 -7.47 -12.46
N ILE A 27 6.38 -7.64 -12.95
CA ILE A 27 5.38 -6.56 -13.04
C ILE A 27 4.50 -6.44 -11.79
N SER A 28 4.72 -7.29 -10.77
CA SER A 28 4.01 -7.22 -9.50
C SER A 28 4.42 -5.96 -8.75
N GLY A 29 3.59 -4.91 -8.81
CA GLY A 29 3.79 -3.72 -8.00
C GLY A 29 3.62 -4.03 -6.51
N SER A 30 4.49 -3.47 -5.67
CA SER A 30 4.27 -3.45 -4.23
C SER A 30 3.30 -2.32 -3.90
N ALA A 31 2.26 -2.61 -3.12
CA ALA A 31 1.43 -1.58 -2.51
C ALA A 31 1.99 -1.30 -1.10
N ASP A 32 2.20 -0.02 -0.78
CA ASP A 32 2.46 0.38 0.60
C ASP A 32 1.29 -0.10 1.48
N ALA A 33 1.62 -0.72 2.62
CA ALA A 33 0.62 -1.02 3.63
C ALA A 33 0.06 0.29 4.22
N TYR A 34 -1.20 0.25 4.65
CA TYR A 34 -1.84 1.39 5.29
C TYR A 34 -1.05 1.86 6.52
N LYS A 35 -1.06 3.17 6.75
CA LYS A 35 -0.45 3.83 7.90
C LYS A 35 -1.51 4.46 8.78
N ASN A 36 -1.29 4.42 10.08
CA ASN A 36 -2.13 5.09 11.06
C ASN A 36 -1.42 6.36 11.53
N TYR A 37 -2.10 7.50 11.39
CA TYR A 37 -1.62 8.80 11.81
C TYR A 37 -2.49 9.36 12.93
N THR A 38 -1.90 9.58 14.10
CA THR A 38 -2.56 10.35 15.17
C THR A 38 -2.46 11.83 14.86
N VAL A 39 -3.61 12.47 14.64
CA VAL A 39 -3.68 13.90 14.32
C VAL A 39 -3.14 14.73 15.49
N GLY A 40 -2.25 15.68 15.20
CA GLY A 40 -1.56 16.49 16.22
C GLY A 40 -0.46 15.75 17.00
N GLY A 41 -0.24 14.46 16.76
CA GLY A 41 0.80 13.68 17.42
C GLY A 41 0.59 13.64 18.94
N SER A 42 1.64 13.96 19.70
CA SER A 42 1.60 14.00 21.17
C SER A 42 0.68 15.08 21.75
N PHE A 43 0.28 16.06 20.94
CA PHE A 43 -0.68 17.07 21.37
C PHE A 43 -2.12 16.71 21.02
N GLY A 44 -2.36 15.67 20.23
CA GLY A 44 -3.71 15.22 19.91
C GLY A 44 -4.58 16.21 19.12
N TRP A 45 -5.88 15.93 19.11
CA TRP A 45 -6.90 16.73 18.46
C TRP A 45 -7.52 17.71 19.45
N HIS A 46 -7.46 19.00 19.12
CA HIS A 46 -8.04 20.10 19.86
C HIS A 46 -8.96 20.90 18.94
N ASP A 47 -10.08 21.35 19.49
CA ASP A 47 -10.95 22.26 18.77
C ASP A 47 -10.36 23.68 18.79
N SER A 48 -10.77 24.49 17.83
CA SER A 48 -10.30 25.86 17.59
C SER A 48 -10.41 26.78 18.84
N THR A 49 -11.25 26.39 19.78
CA THR A 49 -11.58 27.08 21.04
C THR A 49 -10.72 26.66 22.24
N GLU A 50 -10.08 25.49 22.22
CA GLU A 50 -9.28 24.96 23.33
C GLU A 50 -7.81 24.80 22.89
N ASN A 51 -6.91 25.64 23.41
CA ASN A 51 -5.46 25.52 23.22
C ASN A 51 -4.99 25.30 21.75
N SER A 52 -4.86 26.38 20.98
CA SER A 52 -4.27 26.38 19.63
C SER A 52 -2.75 26.11 19.57
N LYS A 53 -2.19 25.43 20.58
CA LYS A 53 -0.76 25.10 20.64
C LYS A 53 -0.34 24.15 19.51
N VAL A 54 -1.29 23.45 18.90
CA VAL A 54 -1.04 22.53 17.79
C VAL A 54 -1.12 23.27 16.46
N ASN A 55 0.01 23.33 15.77
CA ASN A 55 0.04 23.75 14.39
C ASN A 55 -0.24 22.54 13.48
N TYR A 56 -1.51 22.36 13.09
CA TYR A 56 -1.92 21.24 12.23
C TYR A 56 -1.31 21.27 10.84
N GLN A 57 -1.03 22.46 10.30
CA GLN A 57 -0.33 22.61 9.03
C GLN A 57 1.08 22.00 9.14
N LYS A 58 1.85 22.46 10.14
CA LYS A 58 3.18 21.93 10.42
C LYS A 58 3.17 20.43 10.73
N TRP A 59 2.11 19.92 11.37
CA TRP A 59 1.95 18.49 11.60
C TRP A 59 1.74 17.70 10.29
N ALA A 60 1.01 18.27 9.32
CA ALA A 60 0.74 17.64 8.04
C ALA A 60 1.92 17.74 7.06
N ASP A 61 2.68 18.84 7.08
CA ASP A 61 3.75 19.15 6.12
C ASP A 61 4.86 18.07 6.04
N GLY A 62 5.05 17.28 7.10
CA GLY A 62 6.04 16.19 7.16
C GLY A 62 5.50 14.80 6.84
N LYS A 63 4.27 14.67 6.32
CA LYS A 63 3.59 13.37 6.12
C LYS A 63 3.16 13.18 4.66
N ASN A 64 3.33 11.96 4.17
CA ASN A 64 2.79 11.51 2.90
C ASN A 64 1.58 10.61 3.16
N PHE A 65 0.41 11.12 2.81
CA PHE A 65 -0.84 10.36 2.94
C PHE A 65 -1.09 9.58 1.65
N SER A 66 -1.29 8.29 1.80
CA SER A 66 -1.67 7.37 0.72
C SER A 66 -3.14 6.95 0.89
N LEU A 67 -3.75 6.52 -0.21
CA LEU A 67 -5.09 5.93 -0.15
C LEU A 67 -5.10 4.70 0.75
N GLY A 68 -6.04 4.66 1.69
CA GLY A 68 -6.13 3.60 2.70
C GLY A 68 -5.50 3.93 4.05
N ASP A 69 -4.74 5.03 4.16
CA ASP A 69 -4.24 5.51 5.45
C ASP A 69 -5.37 6.01 6.37
N PHE A 70 -5.18 5.85 7.68
CA PHE A 70 -6.14 6.27 8.69
C PHE A 70 -5.64 7.48 9.48
N LEU A 71 -6.55 8.42 9.73
CA LEU A 71 -6.34 9.60 10.56
C LEU A 71 -7.16 9.45 11.84
N SER A 72 -6.50 9.19 12.98
CA SER A 72 -7.17 9.03 14.26
C SER A 72 -7.13 10.33 15.07
N LYS A 73 -8.26 10.64 15.73
CA LYS A 73 -8.35 11.72 16.70
C LYS A 73 -8.08 11.16 18.09
N LEU A 74 -7.03 11.64 18.74
CA LEU A 74 -6.78 11.39 20.15
C LEU A 74 -7.14 12.66 20.93
N TYR A 75 -8.13 12.57 21.80
CA TYR A 75 -8.44 13.64 22.75
C TYR A 75 -7.51 13.51 23.96
N ILE A 76 -6.81 14.58 24.29
CA ILE A 76 -5.94 14.65 25.47
C ILE A 76 -6.60 15.63 26.42
N PHE A 77 -7.03 15.12 27.58
CA PHE A 77 -7.69 15.87 28.65
C PHE A 77 -6.68 16.29 29.72
#